data_AF-A0A6N2NL43-F1
#
_entry.id   AF-A0A6N2NL43-F1
#
_cell.length_a   1.000
_cell.length_b   1.000
_cell.length_c   1.000
_cell.angle_alpha   90.00
_cell.angle_beta   90.00
_cell.angle_gamma   90.00
#
_symmetry.space_group_name_H-M   'P 1'
#
loop_
_entity.id
_entity.type
_entity.pdbx_description
1 polymer ?
#
loop_
_entity_poly.entity_id
_entity_poly.type
_entity_poly.pdbx_seq_one_letter_code
_entity_poly.pdbx_strand_id
1 'polypeptide(L)' 'MDDYGLSVGNDVDLRGLTTEKLGKGVEKPKRITLSRWDNAWLSAAQVQYACLDAFLSWKIGESLLAA' A
#
# COMPACT_ATOMS: atom_id res chain seq x y z
N MET A 1 3.98 -12.38 -17.76
CA MET A 1 2.55 -12.03 -17.65
C MET A 1 2.45 -10.63 -18.17
N ASP A 2 1.82 -10.55 -19.33
CA ASP A 2 1.83 -9.39 -20.21
C ASP A 2 1.00 -8.25 -19.63
N ASP A 3 1.56 -7.06 -19.74
CA ASP A 3 0.95 -5.79 -19.40
C ASP A 3 -0.19 -5.53 -20.41
N TYR A 4 -1.43 -5.65 -19.97
CA TYR A 4 -2.66 -5.53 -20.76
C TYR A 4 -2.96 -4.08 -21.20
N GLY A 5 -1.96 -3.24 -21.47
CA GLY A 5 -2.13 -1.91 -22.07
C GLY A 5 -3.10 -0.97 -21.32
N LEU A 6 -3.39 -1.27 -20.05
CA LEU A 6 -4.23 -0.44 -19.21
C LEU A 6 -3.33 0.61 -18.56
N SER A 7 -3.31 1.81 -19.12
CA SER A 7 -2.82 3.01 -18.44
C SER A 7 -3.77 3.35 -17.30
N VAL A 8 -3.75 2.57 -16.22
CA VAL A 8 -4.37 2.96 -14.95
C VAL A 8 -3.48 4.07 -14.39
N GLY A 9 -3.95 5.31 -14.48
CA GLY A 9 -3.40 6.37 -13.63
C GLY A 9 -3.47 5.87 -12.19
N ASN A 10 -2.34 5.86 -11.48
CA ASN A 10 -2.19 5.29 -10.14
C ASN A 10 -2.99 6.04 -9.03
N ASP A 11 -4.04 6.76 -9.38
CA ASP A 11 -4.87 7.56 -8.47
C ASP A 11 -5.73 6.69 -7.53
N VAL A 12 -5.72 5.35 -7.71
CA VAL A 12 -6.45 4.39 -6.87
C VAL A 12 -5.55 3.43 -6.11
N ASP A 13 -4.22 3.51 -6.26
CA ASP A 13 -3.31 2.69 -5.45
C ASP A 13 -3.12 3.30 -4.05
N LEU A 14 -2.78 2.48 -3.05
CA LEU A 14 -2.65 2.98 -1.67
C LEU A 14 -1.60 4.10 -1.55
N ARG A 15 -0.54 4.11 -2.36
CA ARG A 15 0.49 5.16 -2.32
C ARG A 15 -0.02 6.46 -2.94
N GLY A 16 -0.73 6.37 -4.06
CA GLY A 16 -1.40 7.49 -4.71
C GLY A 16 -2.39 8.14 -3.76
N LEU A 17 -3.30 7.36 -3.19
CA LEU A 17 -4.30 7.83 -2.22
C LEU A 17 -3.67 8.38 -0.94
N THR A 18 -2.60 7.75 -0.44
CA THR A 18 -1.88 8.29 0.74
C THR A 18 -1.24 9.64 0.41
N THR A 19 -0.67 9.78 -0.79
CA THR A 19 -0.06 11.04 -1.23
C THR A 19 -1.12 12.12 -1.40
N GLU A 20 -2.25 11.79 -2.03
CA GLU A 20 -3.34 12.73 -2.30
C GLU A 20 -4.06 13.15 -1.01
N LYS A 21 -4.48 12.21 -0.17
CA LYS A 21 -5.32 12.48 1.01
C LYS A 21 -4.50 12.86 2.25
N LEU A 22 -3.31 12.29 2.42
CA LEU A 22 -2.49 12.51 3.63
C LEU A 22 -1.24 13.37 3.36
N GLY A 23 -0.94 13.71 2.11
CA GLY A 23 0.26 14.48 1.74
C GLY A 23 1.58 13.74 2.00
N LYS A 24 1.53 12.40 2.14
CA LYS A 24 2.68 11.57 2.50
C LYS A 24 3.00 10.55 1.41
N GLY A 25 4.21 10.63 0.86
CA GLY A 25 4.75 9.58 0.00
C GLY A 25 5.14 8.36 0.83
N VAL A 26 4.65 7.17 0.44
CA VAL A 26 4.99 5.91 1.09
C VAL A 26 5.75 5.03 0.13
N GLU A 27 7.00 4.71 0.49
CA GLU A 27 7.79 3.75 -0.26
C GLU A 27 7.35 2.33 0.09
N LYS A 28 7.04 1.54 -0.94
CA LYS A 28 6.73 0.11 -0.80
C LYS A 28 7.88 -0.70 -1.40
N PRO A 29 8.85 -1.14 -0.59
CA PRO A 29 10.02 -1.83 -1.11
C PRO A 29 9.61 -3.16 -1.73
N LYS A 30 9.88 -3.33 -3.04
CA LYS A 30 9.51 -4.54 -3.81
C LYS A 30 10.01 -5.83 -3.16
N ARG A 31 11.17 -5.81 -2.48
CA ARG A 31 11.71 -6.97 -1.76
C ARG A 31 10.78 -7.51 -0.67
N ILE A 32 9.93 -6.66 -0.08
CA ILE A 32 8.96 -7.05 0.94
C ILE A 32 7.61 -7.33 0.28
N THR A 33 7.16 -6.45 -0.63
CA THR A 33 5.89 -6.62 -1.35
C THR A 33 5.82 -7.96 -2.08
N LEU A 34 6.93 -8.40 -2.69
CA LEU A 34 7.04 -9.66 -3.45
C LEU A 34 7.79 -10.77 -2.68
N SER A 35 7.90 -10.65 -1.36
CA SER A 35 8.50 -11.69 -0.51
C SER A 35 7.58 -12.91 -0.34
N ARG A 36 8.06 -13.97 0.31
CA ARG A 36 7.26 -15.16 0.65
C ARG A 36 6.27 -14.86 1.78
N TRP A 37 5.10 -14.34 1.41
CA TRP A 37 3.97 -14.12 2.31
C TRP A 37 3.22 -15.42 2.67
N ASP A 38 3.47 -16.49 1.92
CA ASP A 38 2.98 -17.85 2.13
C ASP A 38 3.76 -18.64 3.20
N ASN A 39 4.85 -18.08 3.73
CA ASN A 39 5.59 -18.69 4.82
C ASN A 39 4.75 -18.77 6.10
N ALA A 40 4.87 -19.88 6.83
CA ALA A 40 4.17 -20.09 8.10
C ALA A 40 4.51 -19.03 9.17
N TRP A 41 5.69 -18.42 9.09
CA TRP A 41 6.10 -17.30 9.94
C TRP A 41 6.60 -16.13 9.10
N LEU A 42 6.07 -14.96 9.39
CA LEU A 42 6.47 -13.71 8.76
C LEU A 42 7.69 -13.11 9.46
N SER A 43 8.55 -12.47 8.67
CA SER A 43 9.61 -11.62 9.21
C SER A 43 9.03 -10.36 9.86
N ALA A 44 9.78 -9.75 10.79
CA ALA A 44 9.38 -8.47 11.39
C ALA A 44 9.14 -7.38 10.34
N ALA A 45 9.91 -7.38 9.24
CA ALA A 45 9.74 -6.44 8.14
C ALA A 45 8.41 -6.65 7.38
N GLN A 46 7.99 -7.90 7.17
CA GLN A 46 6.68 -8.21 6.58
C GLN A 46 5.54 -7.79 7.52
N VAL A 47 5.66 -8.08 8.82
CA VAL A 47 4.65 -7.66 9.82
C VAL A 47 4.52 -6.14 9.83
N GLN A 48 5.63 -5.40 9.92
CA GLN A 48 5.61 -3.94 9.89
C GLN A 48 4.98 -3.40 8.61
N TYR A 49 5.32 -3.98 7.46
CA TYR A 49 4.76 -3.58 6.17
C TYR A 49 3.23 -3.79 6.12
N ALA A 50 2.73 -4.94 6.58
CA ALA A 50 1.30 -5.23 6.62
C ALA A 50 0.55 -4.29 7.58
N CYS A 51 1.11 -4.03 8.77
CA CYS A 51 0.54 -3.08 9.72
C CYS A 51 0.50 -1.66 9.16
N LEU A 52 1.53 -1.24 8.42
CA LEU A 52 1.57 0.07 7.79
C LEU A 52 0.48 0.19 6.71
N ASP A 53 0.32 -0.83 5.85
CA ASP A 53 -0.72 -0.85 4.83
C ASP A 53 -2.13 -0.76 5.44
N ALA A 54 -2.39 -1.47 6.55
CA ALA A 54 -3.65 -1.40 7.28
C ALA A 54 -3.91 -0.02 7.91
N PHE A 55 -2.89 0.56 8.55
CA PHE A 55 -2.97 1.90 9.17
C PHE A 55 -3.25 3.00 8.15
N LEU A 56 -2.55 2.98 7.02
CA LEU A 56 -2.73 3.96 5.94
C LEU A 56 -4.14 3.87 5.35
N SER A 57 -4.65 2.65 5.16
CA SER A 57 -6.01 2.41 4.69
C SER A 57 -7.06 3.02 5.64
N TRP A 58 -6.86 2.85 6.95
CA TRP A 58 -7.72 3.49 7.96
C TRP A 58 -7.66 5.02 7.88
N LYS A 59 -6.46 5.62 7.81
CA LYS A 59 -6.31 7.08 7.73
C LYS A 59 -6.91 7.69 6.47
N ILE A 60 -6.79 7.00 5.34
CA ILE A 60 -7.47 7.41 4.10
C ILE A 60 -8.98 7.36 4.30
N GLY A 61 -9.52 6.28 4.87
CA GLY A 61 -10.95 6.16 5.16
C GLY A 61 -11.47 7.25 6.11
N GLU A 62 -10.73 7.55 7.18
CA GLU A 62 -11.02 8.65 8.10
C GLU A 62 -11.05 10.00 7.37
N SER A 63 -10.05 10.28 6.52
CA SER A 63 -10.01 11.51 5.72
C SER A 63 -11.15 11.61 4.71
N LEU A 64 -11.62 10.50 4.16
CA LEU A 64 -12.74 10.47 3.20
C LEU A 64 -14.09 10.67 3.89
N LEU A 65 -14.26 10.19 5.12
CA LEU A 65 -15.48 10.37 5.91
C LEU A 65 -15.57 11.75 6.59
N ALA A 66 -14.44 12.42 6.77
CA ALA A 66 -14.38 13.76 7.34
C ALA A 66 -14.62 14.88 6.30
N ALA A 67 -14.69 14.54 5.01
CA ALA A 67 -14.99 15.45 3.90
C ALA A 67 -16.49 15.45 3.58
#